data_AF-A0A9E3T994-F1
#
_entry.id   AF-A0A9E3T994-F1
#
_cell.length_a   1.000
_cell.length_b   1.000
_cell.length_c   1.000
_cell.angle_alpha   90.00
_cell.angle_beta   90.00
_cell.angle_gamma   90.00
#
_symmetry.space_group_name_H-M   'P 1'
#
loop_
_entity.id
_entity.type
_entity.pdbx_description
1 polymer ?
#
loop_
_entity_poly.entity_id
_entity_poly.type
_entity_poly.pdbx_seq_one_letter_code
_entity_poly.pdbx_strand_id
1 'polypeptide(L)'
;MPKRGNKAQALKRTDNHLFAPFDIPQNLLKALESTRRYRLARHLEELEPDGKGVYALYLRHGRQPVYVGKTDKAGSVRNRLTEHAEKLRGRRRIRVDDVAFRYLVIEEDWLVRACEEYLISHYKPSWQGSGFGSHVPGSGRPGKRGPSRFDREFPPIKLKRAKARKKATSPQRPS
;
A
#
# COMPACT_ATOMS: atom_id res chain seq x y z
N MET A 1 -25.77 39.49 30.88
CA MET A 1 -26.64 38.29 30.89
C MET A 1 -27.05 37.97 29.45
N PRO A 2 -27.19 36.68 29.08
CA PRO A 2 -26.50 36.02 27.96
C PRO A 2 -27.36 35.91 26.68
N LYS A 3 -26.86 35.43 25.52
CA LYS A 3 -26.91 33.99 25.17
C LYS A 3 -25.71 33.53 24.33
N ARG A 4 -25.08 32.48 24.85
CA ARG A 4 -24.11 31.59 24.22
C ARG A 4 -24.74 30.92 22.98
N GLY A 5 -24.19 31.19 21.81
CA GLY A 5 -24.41 30.36 20.62
C GLY A 5 -23.52 29.13 20.72
N ASN A 6 -24.10 28.02 21.17
CA ASN A 6 -23.49 26.72 21.23
C ASN A 6 -23.14 26.24 19.80
N LYS A 7 -21.91 26.50 19.34
CA LYS A 7 -21.31 25.71 18.26
C LYS A 7 -20.95 24.35 18.85
N ALA A 8 -21.95 23.50 18.99
CA ALA A 8 -21.72 22.07 18.96
C ALA A 8 -21.12 21.79 17.58
N GLN A 9 -19.78 21.81 17.52
CA GLN A 9 -19.06 21.20 16.43
C GLN A 9 -19.61 19.79 16.34
N ALA A 10 -20.33 19.52 15.25
CA ALA A 10 -20.71 18.17 14.91
C ALA A 10 -19.39 17.39 14.83
N LEU A 11 -19.10 16.64 15.89
CA LEU A 11 -18.07 15.62 15.89
C LEU A 11 -18.47 14.69 14.75
N LYS A 12 -17.84 14.90 13.58
CA LYS A 12 -18.01 14.04 12.40
C LYS A 12 -17.87 12.62 12.93
N ARG A 13 -18.90 11.79 12.78
CA ARG A 13 -18.86 10.38 13.16
C ARG A 13 -17.59 9.80 12.56
N THR A 14 -16.57 9.65 13.39
CA THR A 14 -15.23 9.30 12.94
C THR A 14 -15.27 7.83 12.61
N ASP A 15 -14.91 7.49 11.38
CA ASP A 15 -14.48 6.15 11.01
C ASP A 15 -13.27 5.84 11.91
N ASN A 16 -13.49 5.38 13.14
CA ASN A 16 -12.42 5.35 14.14
C ASN A 16 -11.44 4.25 13.74
N HIS A 17 -10.32 4.65 13.13
CA HIS A 17 -9.26 3.76 12.70
C HIS A 17 -8.32 3.36 13.85
N LEU A 18 -8.55 3.88 15.06
CA LEU A 18 -7.86 3.52 16.30
C LEU A 18 -8.65 2.44 17.03
N PHE A 19 -8.01 1.31 17.30
CA PHE A 19 -8.64 0.20 18.00
C PHE A 19 -7.86 -0.16 19.24
N ALA A 20 -8.57 -0.36 20.35
CA ALA A 20 -7.96 -0.84 21.58
C ALA A 20 -7.51 -2.29 21.40
N PRO A 21 -6.40 -2.71 22.01
CA PRO A 21 -5.84 -4.05 21.82
C PRO A 21 -6.80 -5.21 22.03
N PHE A 22 -7.74 -5.04 22.96
CA PHE A 22 -8.73 -6.06 23.32
C PHE A 22 -9.85 -6.22 22.28
N ASP A 23 -10.13 -5.18 21.48
CA ASP A 23 -11.20 -5.22 20.48
C ASP A 23 -10.78 -5.96 19.21
N ILE A 24 -9.47 -6.09 18.97
CA ILE A 24 -8.98 -6.53 17.68
C ILE A 24 -9.10 -8.05 17.48
N PRO A 25 -8.63 -8.94 18.37
CA PRO A 25 -8.66 -10.38 18.09
C PRO A 25 -10.07 -10.95 17.81
N GLN A 26 -11.11 -10.44 18.48
CA GLN A 26 -12.48 -10.92 18.31
C GLN A 26 -13.24 -10.19 17.18
N ASN A 27 -12.92 -8.93 16.91
CA ASN A 27 -13.66 -8.10 15.95
C ASN A 27 -12.84 -7.58 14.78
N LEU A 28 -11.60 -8.04 14.56
CA LEU A 28 -10.68 -7.54 13.53
C LEU A 28 -11.31 -7.43 12.15
N LEU A 29 -12.03 -8.47 11.71
CA LEU A 29 -12.69 -8.47 10.40
C LEU A 29 -13.75 -7.37 10.33
N LYS A 30 -14.63 -7.31 11.33
CA LYS A 30 -15.68 -6.30 11.43
C LYS A 30 -15.12 -4.88 11.55
N ALA A 31 -14.03 -4.70 12.29
CA ALA A 31 -13.31 -3.44 12.45
C ALA A 31 -12.70 -2.97 11.12
N LEU A 32 -11.97 -3.84 10.43
CA LEU A 32 -11.43 -3.53 9.11
C LEU A 32 -12.58 -3.23 8.13
N GLU A 33 -13.66 -4.00 8.19
CA GLU A 33 -14.79 -3.88 7.28
C GLU A 33 -15.71 -2.68 7.54
N SER A 34 -15.73 -2.15 8.76
CA SER A 34 -16.46 -0.92 9.08
C SER A 34 -15.72 0.31 8.59
N THR A 35 -14.41 0.24 8.39
CA THR A 35 -13.62 1.38 7.90
C THR A 35 -14.02 1.78 6.48
N ARG A 36 -13.87 3.07 6.19
CA ARG A 36 -14.01 3.60 4.84
C ARG A 36 -13.07 2.87 3.88
N ARG A 37 -13.58 2.55 2.69
CA ARG A 37 -12.77 2.02 1.59
C ARG A 37 -12.22 3.19 0.78
N TYR A 38 -10.91 3.39 0.87
CA TYR A 38 -10.19 4.47 0.21
C TYR A 38 -9.68 4.03 -1.17
N ARG A 39 -9.64 4.93 -2.15
CA ARG A 39 -8.91 4.72 -3.41
C ARG A 39 -7.42 4.99 -3.21
N LEU A 40 -6.57 4.02 -3.56
CA LEU A 40 -5.13 4.06 -3.37
C LEU A 40 -4.48 5.25 -4.09
N ALA A 41 -4.97 5.60 -5.28
CA ALA A 41 -4.41 6.68 -6.08
C ALA A 41 -4.73 8.10 -5.56
N ARG A 42 -5.70 8.26 -4.64
CA ARG A 42 -6.31 9.57 -4.36
C ARG A 42 -6.27 10.01 -2.90
N HIS A 43 -6.40 9.08 -1.96
CA HIS A 43 -6.69 9.44 -0.56
C HIS A 43 -5.51 9.24 0.39
N LEU A 44 -4.27 9.07 -0.10
CA LEU A 44 -3.11 8.81 0.77
C LEU A 44 -2.80 10.00 1.70
N GLU A 45 -2.93 11.23 1.19
CA GLU A 45 -2.70 12.46 1.96
C GLU A 45 -3.84 12.78 2.93
N GLU A 46 -5.00 12.12 2.78
CA GLU A 46 -6.18 12.32 3.65
C GLU A 46 -6.20 11.35 4.85
N LEU A 47 -5.21 10.45 4.95
CA LEU A 47 -5.22 9.39 5.96
C LEU A 47 -4.97 9.94 7.35
N GLU A 48 -6.00 9.93 8.18
CA GLU A 48 -5.89 10.31 9.58
C GLU A 48 -6.73 9.37 10.45
N PRO A 49 -6.16 8.81 11.53
CA PRO A 49 -4.74 8.86 11.91
C PRO A 49 -3.83 8.11 10.93
N ASP A 50 -2.56 8.46 10.91
CA ASP A 50 -1.47 7.69 10.31
C ASP A 50 -0.52 7.14 11.40
N GLY A 51 0.09 6.00 11.15
CA GLY A 51 0.95 5.34 12.13
C GLY A 51 1.22 3.87 11.82
N LYS A 52 1.55 3.12 12.86
CA LYS A 52 1.71 1.66 12.78
C LYS A 52 0.36 0.98 12.61
N GLY A 53 0.31 -0.15 11.93
CA GLY A 53 -0.97 -0.80 11.70
C GLY A 53 -0.97 -1.86 10.63
N VAL A 54 -2.17 -2.27 10.26
CA VAL A 54 -2.45 -3.23 9.19
C VAL A 54 -3.29 -2.56 8.11
N TYR A 55 -3.07 -2.97 6.86
CA TYR A 55 -3.87 -2.54 5.72
C TYR A 55 -4.15 -3.69 4.77
N ALA A 56 -5.25 -3.56 4.05
CA ALA A 56 -5.70 -4.54 3.06
C ALA A 56 -5.94 -3.81 1.73
N LEU A 57 -5.36 -4.34 0.64
CA LEU A 57 -5.57 -3.84 -0.71
C LEU A 57 -6.64 -4.65 -1.41
N TYR A 58 -7.50 -3.99 -2.17
CA TYR A 58 -8.58 -4.57 -2.92
C TYR A 58 -8.51 -4.15 -4.38
N LEU A 59 -8.79 -5.07 -5.29
CA LEU A 59 -8.78 -4.80 -6.72
C LEU A 59 -10.21 -4.59 -7.24
N ARG A 60 -10.41 -3.51 -8.00
CA ARG A 60 -11.68 -3.09 -8.60
C ARG A 60 -12.79 -3.05 -7.53
N HIS A 61 -13.93 -3.67 -7.83
CA HIS A 61 -15.07 -3.82 -6.93
C HIS A 61 -15.03 -5.12 -6.10
N GLY A 62 -13.89 -5.83 -6.07
CA GLY A 62 -13.75 -7.07 -5.30
C GLY A 62 -14.03 -6.86 -3.82
N ARG A 63 -14.77 -7.80 -3.20
CA ARG A 63 -15.08 -7.76 -1.75
C ARG A 63 -13.93 -8.29 -0.90
N GLN A 64 -13.10 -9.17 -1.45
CA GLN A 64 -11.95 -9.75 -0.77
C GLN A 64 -10.65 -8.99 -1.11
N PRO A 65 -9.70 -8.89 -0.17
CA PRO A 65 -8.43 -8.27 -0.43
C PRO A 65 -7.54 -9.15 -1.32
N VAL A 66 -6.77 -8.50 -2.18
CA VAL A 66 -5.73 -9.15 -3.00
C VAL A 66 -4.38 -9.13 -2.28
N TYR A 67 -4.19 -8.26 -1.30
CA TYR A 67 -2.99 -8.19 -0.47
C TYR A 67 -3.32 -7.69 0.94
N VAL A 68 -2.59 -8.18 1.93
CA VAL A 68 -2.60 -7.68 3.30
C VAL A 68 -1.16 -7.36 3.68
N GLY A 69 -0.94 -6.21 4.30
CA GLY A 69 0.37 -5.84 4.80
C GLY A 69 0.29 -5.09 6.11
N LYS A 70 1.46 -4.89 6.71
CA LYS A 70 1.61 -4.16 7.97
C LYS A 70 2.69 -3.10 7.93
N THR A 71 2.69 -2.27 8.96
CA THR A 71 3.74 -1.30 9.29
C THR A 71 4.06 -1.41 10.78
N ASP A 72 5.33 -1.62 11.13
CA ASP A 72 5.82 -1.67 12.51
C ASP A 72 6.85 -0.55 12.78
N LYS A 73 7.67 -0.69 13.83
CA LYS A 73 8.55 0.27 14.54
C LYS A 73 9.14 1.49 13.83
N ALA A 74 9.21 1.58 12.51
CA ALA A 74 9.79 2.72 11.78
C ALA A 74 8.96 3.22 10.57
N GLY A 75 7.79 2.64 10.29
CA GLY A 75 7.00 2.96 9.09
C GLY A 75 5.57 3.35 9.41
N SER A 76 5.01 4.24 8.60
CA SER A 76 3.58 4.57 8.65
C SER A 76 2.80 3.85 7.56
N VAL A 77 1.51 3.59 7.80
CA VAL A 77 0.59 3.01 6.82
C VAL A 77 0.60 3.83 5.55
N ARG A 78 0.58 5.18 5.66
CA ARG A 78 0.68 6.07 4.49
C ARG A 78 1.92 5.79 3.66
N ASN A 79 3.10 5.75 4.27
CA ASN A 79 4.37 5.52 3.55
C ASN A 79 4.37 4.19 2.78
N ARG A 80 3.91 3.11 3.41
CA ARG A 80 3.89 1.79 2.77
C ARG A 80 2.85 1.70 1.66
N LEU A 81 1.71 2.35 1.82
CA LEU A 81 0.72 2.45 0.75
C LEU A 81 1.23 3.31 -0.43
N THR A 82 2.01 4.36 -0.16
CA THR A 82 2.68 5.17 -1.19
C THR A 82 3.65 4.33 -2.03
N GLU A 83 4.51 3.53 -1.39
CA GLU A 83 5.42 2.61 -2.09
C GLU A 83 4.66 1.62 -2.98
N HIS A 84 3.55 1.06 -2.48
CA HIS A 84 2.68 0.17 -3.26
C HIS A 84 2.04 0.89 -4.44
N ALA A 85 1.57 2.12 -4.24
CA ALA A 85 0.99 2.95 -5.29
C ALA A 85 2.01 3.22 -6.42
N GLU A 86 3.24 3.58 -6.06
CA GLU A 86 4.35 3.77 -7.02
C GLU A 86 4.68 2.48 -7.77
N LYS A 87 4.79 1.35 -7.04
CA LYS A 87 5.02 0.03 -7.64
C LYS A 87 3.92 -0.34 -8.64
N LEU A 88 2.67 0.04 -8.38
CA LEU A 88 1.52 -0.23 -9.24
C LEU A 88 1.41 0.73 -10.44
N ARG A 89 1.77 2.01 -10.27
CA ARG A 89 1.80 3.01 -11.38
C ARG A 89 2.70 2.56 -12.53
N GLY A 90 3.80 1.88 -12.22
CA GLY A 90 4.75 1.36 -13.20
C GLY A 90 4.39 0.03 -13.86
N ARG A 91 3.14 -0.45 -13.82
CA ARG A 91 2.76 -1.83 -14.21
C ARG A 91 1.84 -1.89 -15.42
N ARG A 92 1.92 -2.99 -16.17
CA ARG A 92 0.95 -3.36 -17.21
C ARG A 92 -0.14 -4.24 -16.61
N ARG A 93 -1.32 -4.25 -17.24
CA ARG A 93 -2.51 -5.07 -16.89
C ARG A 93 -3.19 -4.72 -15.57
N ILE A 94 -2.74 -3.66 -14.90
CA ILE A 94 -3.35 -3.11 -13.69
C ILE A 94 -3.15 -1.59 -13.69
N ARG A 95 -4.16 -0.85 -13.22
CA ARG A 95 -4.05 0.60 -12.97
C ARG A 95 -4.16 0.84 -11.48
N VAL A 96 -3.39 1.78 -10.96
CA VAL A 96 -3.46 2.17 -9.54
C VAL A 96 -4.84 2.71 -9.15
N ASP A 97 -5.57 3.34 -10.08
CA ASP A 97 -6.95 3.79 -9.87
C ASP A 97 -7.95 2.64 -9.62
N ASP A 98 -7.62 1.43 -10.09
CA ASP A 98 -8.43 0.24 -9.85
C ASP A 98 -8.14 -0.38 -8.47
N VAL A 99 -7.23 0.20 -7.67
CA VAL A 99 -6.86 -0.33 -6.36
C VAL A 99 -7.44 0.53 -5.25
N ALA A 100 -8.09 -0.13 -4.30
CA ALA A 100 -8.62 0.45 -3.08
C ALA A 100 -7.94 -0.15 -1.87
N PHE A 101 -8.06 0.48 -0.71
CA PHE A 101 -7.54 -0.04 0.54
C PHE A 101 -8.44 0.28 1.73
N ARG A 102 -8.24 -0.51 2.79
CA ARG A 102 -8.74 -0.31 4.15
C ARG A 102 -7.56 -0.45 5.10
N TYR A 103 -7.62 0.22 6.25
CA TYR A 103 -6.53 0.18 7.21
C TYR A 103 -7.01 0.40 8.64
N LEU A 104 -6.19 -0.07 9.58
CA LEU A 104 -6.36 0.09 11.03
C LEU A 104 -5.03 0.55 11.60
N VAL A 105 -5.05 1.59 12.43
CA VAL A 105 -3.90 2.03 13.22
C VAL A 105 -3.92 1.28 14.55
N ILE A 106 -2.78 0.67 14.90
CA ILE A 106 -2.59 -0.18 16.06
C ILE A 106 -1.24 0.18 16.68
N GLU A 107 -1.22 0.52 17.97
CA GLU A 107 -0.02 1.04 18.64
C GLU A 107 0.98 -0.08 19.00
N GLU A 108 0.46 -1.27 19.32
CA GLU A 108 1.21 -2.41 19.81
C GLU A 108 1.76 -3.28 18.68
N ASP A 109 3.09 -3.34 18.57
CA ASP A 109 3.76 -4.09 17.49
C ASP A 109 3.40 -5.60 17.47
N TRP A 110 3.17 -6.22 18.63
CA TRP A 110 2.80 -7.64 18.69
C TRP A 110 1.41 -7.86 18.10
N LEU A 111 0.49 -6.92 18.32
CA LEU A 111 -0.87 -7.01 17.83
C LEU A 111 -0.92 -6.75 16.33
N VAL A 112 -0.15 -5.79 15.82
CA VAL A 112 0.04 -5.59 14.37
C VAL A 112 0.43 -6.89 13.68
N ARG A 113 1.37 -7.65 14.25
CA ARG A 113 1.80 -8.95 13.70
C ARG A 113 0.68 -9.99 13.73
N ALA A 114 0.02 -10.16 14.88
CA ALA A 114 -1.08 -11.10 15.03
C ALA A 114 -2.25 -10.80 14.07
N CYS A 115 -2.58 -9.51 13.88
CA CYS A 115 -3.65 -9.08 13.00
C CYS A 115 -3.33 -9.35 11.52
N GLU A 116 -2.10 -9.05 11.09
CA GLU A 116 -1.65 -9.34 9.73
C GLU A 116 -1.74 -10.85 9.44
N GLU A 117 -1.21 -11.67 10.35
CA GLU A 117 -1.22 -13.14 10.23
C GLU A 117 -2.64 -13.69 10.16
N TYR A 118 -3.53 -13.19 11.03
CA TYR A 118 -4.94 -13.55 11.02
C TYR A 118 -5.61 -13.19 9.69
N LEU A 119 -5.46 -11.95 9.22
CA LEU A 119 -6.05 -11.46 7.97
C LEU A 119 -5.54 -12.25 6.76
N ILE A 120 -4.25 -12.59 6.73
CA ILE A 120 -3.67 -13.42 5.68
C ILE A 120 -4.27 -14.83 5.70
N SER A 121 -4.33 -15.47 6.88
CA SER A 121 -4.91 -16.82 7.03
C SER A 121 -6.38 -16.86 6.65
N HIS A 122 -7.14 -15.82 7.03
CA HIS A 122 -8.56 -15.72 6.76
C HIS A 122 -8.85 -15.49 5.26
N TYR A 123 -8.25 -14.46 4.65
CA TYR A 123 -8.57 -14.06 3.28
C TYR A 123 -7.78 -14.79 2.19
N LYS A 124 -6.63 -15.37 2.53
CA LYS A 124 -5.68 -16.00 1.58
C LYS A 124 -5.45 -15.13 0.32
N PRO A 125 -4.97 -13.87 0.47
CA PRO A 125 -4.95 -12.91 -0.63
C PRO A 125 -4.07 -13.37 -1.80
N SER A 126 -4.51 -13.15 -3.03
CA SER A 126 -3.86 -13.70 -4.24
C SER A 126 -2.46 -13.15 -4.53
N TRP A 127 -2.13 -11.96 -4.03
CA TRP A 127 -0.80 -11.36 -4.12
C TRP A 127 0.08 -11.69 -2.91
N GLN A 128 -0.44 -12.36 -1.88
CA GLN A 128 0.38 -12.81 -0.76
C GLN A 128 1.41 -13.84 -1.24
N GLY A 129 2.67 -13.69 -0.82
CA GLY A 129 3.77 -14.58 -1.26
C GLY A 129 4.13 -14.47 -2.75
N SER A 130 3.47 -13.61 -3.54
CA SER A 130 3.71 -13.49 -4.99
C SER A 130 4.96 -12.68 -5.36
N GLY A 131 5.56 -11.97 -4.39
CA GLY A 131 6.60 -10.95 -4.60
C GLY A 131 6.08 -9.51 -4.62
N PHE A 132 4.78 -9.30 -4.45
CA PHE A 132 4.20 -7.95 -4.35
C PHE A 132 4.70 -7.17 -3.12
N GLY A 133 4.72 -7.78 -1.93
CA GLY A 133 5.17 -7.13 -0.69
C GLY A 133 6.69 -6.93 -0.58
N SER A 134 7.47 -7.52 -1.49
CA SER A 134 8.93 -7.39 -1.47
C SER A 134 9.37 -6.00 -1.94
N HIS A 135 10.25 -5.37 -1.16
CA HIS A 135 11.01 -4.22 -1.63
C HIS A 135 11.79 -4.61 -2.88
N VAL A 136 11.91 -3.67 -3.84
CA VAL A 136 12.77 -3.87 -5.00
C VAL A 136 14.18 -4.10 -4.47
N PRO A 137 14.89 -5.18 -4.86
CA PRO A 137 16.28 -5.35 -4.51
C PRO A 137 17.03 -4.10 -4.99
N GLY A 138 17.68 -3.38 -4.07
CA GLY A 138 18.58 -2.29 -4.44
C GLY A 138 19.56 -2.78 -5.51
N SER A 139 20.04 -1.85 -6.35
CA SER A 139 20.83 -2.07 -7.57
C SER A 139 22.18 -2.81 -7.41
N GLY A 140 22.43 -3.50 -6.30
CA GLY A 140 23.68 -4.19 -5.97
C GLY A 140 23.57 -5.71 -5.74
N ARG A 141 22.42 -6.36 -5.97
CA ARG A 141 22.35 -7.84 -5.92
C ARG A 141 21.95 -8.44 -7.27
N PRO A 142 22.91 -8.80 -8.14
CA PRO A 142 22.67 -9.68 -9.27
C PRO A 142 22.45 -11.11 -8.74
N GLY A 143 21.27 -11.36 -8.19
CA GLY A 143 20.86 -12.68 -7.71
C GLY A 143 20.02 -13.40 -8.78
N LYS A 144 20.41 -14.63 -9.11
CA LYS A 144 19.80 -15.58 -10.05
C LYS A 144 18.35 -15.98 -9.73
N ARG A 145 17.44 -15.04 -9.55
CA ARG A 145 16.01 -15.32 -9.40
C ARG A 145 15.28 -14.52 -10.48
N GLY A 146 14.65 -15.25 -11.41
CA GLY A 146 13.81 -14.65 -12.44
C GLY A 146 12.67 -13.81 -11.84
N PRO A 147 11.86 -13.14 -12.68
CA PRO A 147 10.78 -12.28 -12.20
C PRO A 147 9.87 -13.02 -11.21
N SER A 148 9.45 -12.31 -10.16
CA SER A 148 8.50 -12.84 -9.17
C SER A 148 7.17 -13.22 -9.84
N ARG A 149 6.31 -14.01 -9.17
CA ARG A 149 4.98 -14.34 -9.72
C ARG A 149 4.19 -13.06 -10.03
N PHE A 150 4.25 -12.07 -9.13
CA PHE A 150 3.63 -10.77 -9.34
C PHE A 150 4.20 -10.05 -10.58
N ASP A 151 5.52 -10.05 -10.77
CA ASP A 151 6.15 -9.39 -11.93
C ASP A 151 5.83 -10.09 -13.27
N ARG A 152 5.53 -11.39 -13.25
CA ARG A 152 5.09 -12.11 -14.46
C ARG A 152 3.65 -11.76 -14.81
N GLU A 153 2.79 -11.70 -13.80
CA GLU A 153 1.37 -11.39 -13.95
C GLU A 153 1.14 -9.92 -14.33
N PHE A 154 1.81 -9.01 -13.62
CA PHE A 154 1.79 -7.56 -13.79
C PHE A 154 3.19 -7.04 -14.14
N PRO A 155 3.64 -7.20 -15.39
CA PRO A 155 5.00 -6.83 -15.76
C PRO A 155 5.21 -5.32 -15.72
N PRO A 156 6.40 -4.84 -15.31
CA PRO A 156 6.70 -3.42 -15.31
C PRO A 156 6.62 -2.86 -16.73
N ILE A 157 6.18 -1.62 -16.85
CA ILE A 157 6.26 -0.84 -18.08
C ILE A 157 7.76 -0.60 -18.28
N LYS A 158 8.36 -1.24 -19.29
CA LYS A 158 9.73 -0.93 -19.68
C LYS A 158 9.73 0.52 -20.18
N LEU A 159 10.23 1.45 -19.36
CA LEU A 159 10.66 2.74 -19.88
C LEU A 159 11.74 2.44 -20.93
N LYS A 160 11.48 2.80 -22.20
CA LYS A 160 12.54 2.83 -23.20
C LYS A 160 13.57 3.81 -22.63
N ARG A 161 14.70 3.30 -22.13
CA ARG A 161 15.89 4.13 -21.90
C ARG A 161 16.17 4.80 -23.25
N ALA A 162 15.99 6.11 -23.34
CA ALA A 162 16.49 6.88 -24.46
C ALA A 162 18.02 6.73 -24.44
N LYS A 163 18.54 5.76 -25.19
CA LYS A 163 19.96 5.72 -25.51
C LYS A 163 20.19 6.90 -26.46
N ALA A 164 20.65 8.02 -25.92
CA ALA A 164 21.36 9.02 -26.70
C ALA A 164 22.60 8.34 -27.27
N ARG A 165 22.46 7.77 -28.47
CA ARG A 165 23.53 7.26 -29.29
C ARG A 165 24.32 8.46 -29.79
N LYS A 166 25.32 8.92 -29.03
CA LYS A 166 26.39 9.74 -29.60
C LYS A 166 27.21 8.81 -30.51
N LYS A 167 26.92 8.84 -31.81
CA LYS A 167 27.79 8.33 -32.86
C LYS A 167 27.92 9.43 -33.92
N ALA A 168 29.14 9.59 -34.44
CA ALA A 168 29.65 10.65 -35.33
C ALA A 168 29.96 11.95 -34.57
N THR A 169 31.19 12.49 -34.60
CA THR A 169 32.02 12.65 -35.80
C THR A 169 33.50 12.40 -35.48
N SER A 170 34.11 11.47 -36.19
CA SER A 170 35.54 11.50 -36.48
C SER A 170 35.70 12.23 -37.81
N PRO A 171 36.69 13.11 -37.95
CA PRO A 171 37.37 13.26 -39.22
C PRO A 171 38.83 12.85 -39.05
N GLN A 172 39.23 11.82 -39.79
CA GLN A 172 40.62 11.57 -40.13
C GLN A 172 41.09 12.59 -41.19
N ARG A 173 42.26 13.20 -40.90
CA ARG A 173 43.42 13.59 -41.79
C ARG A 173 43.16 14.57 -42.96
N PRO A 174 44.20 15.18 -43.61
CA PRO A 174 45.67 14.96 -43.60
C PRO A 174 46.45 16.25 -43.21
N SER A 175 47.78 16.38 -43.16
CA SER A 175 48.94 15.70 -43.78
C SER A 175 50.10 15.61 -42.80
#